data_AF-A0A3Q3LD29-F1
#
_entry.id   AF-A0A3Q3LD29-F1
#
_cell.length_a   1.000
_cell.length_b   1.000
_cell.length_c   1.000
_cell.angle_alpha   90.00
_cell.angle_beta   90.00
_cell.angle_gamma   90.00
#
_symmetry.space_group_name_H-M   'P 1'
#
loop_
_entity.id
_entity.type
_entity.pdbx_description
1 polymer ?
#
loop_
_entity_poly.entity_id
_entity_poly.type
_entity_poly.pdbx_seq_one_letter_code
_entity_poly.pdbx_strand_id
1 'polypeptide(L)'
;MTSVGSSLIPAAAEATGLTPVVVENWIGNYKRSLKAPSGQRPRKPKLHTRDLSAYNLFCRDLLRNKGTLKDIKPKWSSLGEQQKNYYLEEAAALKAEGKTQHLSPEMRELKIKKHLKQLKLEVSSLEALGVETAIMSCDLQKSKLDVHTVSSKGAASFLDSTDTVSSFALHFKADASAASPTKMPVGVMVKRVQEIFNQKYKEAGGDGRLPYQSLQNQSISIHVVGLPNGLTLKKPSFYGRIQLEEILKAADKISFRIG
;
A
#
# COMPACT_ATOMS: atom_id res chain seq x y z
N MET A 1 -7.76 -13.89 -53.63
CA MET A 1 -6.57 -14.03 -52.75
C MET A 1 -6.91 -14.99 -51.62
N THR A 2 -6.08 -16.02 -51.43
CA THR A 2 -6.43 -17.34 -50.88
C THR A 2 -6.66 -17.37 -49.37
N SER A 3 -7.86 -17.83 -48.98
CA SER A 3 -8.25 -18.20 -47.63
C SER A 3 -7.63 -19.55 -47.22
N VAL A 4 -7.57 -19.79 -45.91
CA VAL A 4 -7.17 -21.08 -45.33
C VAL A 4 -8.06 -22.18 -45.91
N GLY A 5 -7.47 -23.26 -46.45
CA GLY A 5 -8.18 -24.34 -47.15
C GLY A 5 -8.08 -24.35 -48.68
N SER A 6 -7.18 -23.56 -49.31
CA SER A 6 -7.01 -23.60 -50.76
C SER A 6 -6.31 -24.88 -51.25
N SER A 7 -6.75 -25.45 -52.38
CA SER A 7 -6.17 -26.63 -53.06
C SER A 7 -4.69 -26.51 -53.46
N LEU A 8 -4.10 -25.33 -53.28
CA LEU A 8 -2.70 -25.03 -53.54
C LEU A 8 -1.75 -25.47 -52.41
N ILE A 9 -2.26 -25.71 -51.20
CA ILE A 9 -1.43 -26.13 -50.05
C ILE A 9 -0.95 -27.58 -50.22
N PRO A 10 -1.80 -28.56 -50.60
CA PRO A 10 -1.34 -29.91 -50.91
C PRO A 10 -0.35 -29.94 -52.08
N ALA A 11 -0.59 -29.17 -53.15
CA ALA A 11 0.30 -29.10 -54.30
C ALA A 11 1.68 -28.51 -53.96
N ALA A 12 1.72 -27.48 -53.11
CA ALA A 12 2.97 -26.91 -52.60
C ALA A 12 3.71 -27.87 -51.64
N ALA A 13 2.96 -28.63 -50.83
CA ALA A 13 3.52 -29.67 -49.97
C ALA A 13 4.18 -30.79 -50.78
N GLU A 14 3.53 -31.24 -51.85
CA GLU A 14 4.06 -32.25 -52.77
C GLU A 14 5.31 -31.77 -53.52
N ALA A 15 5.29 -30.53 -54.03
CA ALA A 15 6.44 -29.97 -54.75
C ALA A 15 7.67 -29.68 -53.85
N THR A 16 7.45 -29.44 -52.55
CA THR A 16 8.52 -29.11 -51.59
C THR A 16 8.94 -30.28 -50.71
N GLY A 17 8.20 -31.39 -50.73
CA GLY A 17 8.41 -32.53 -49.81
C GLY A 17 8.12 -32.20 -48.34
N LEU A 18 7.52 -31.05 -48.05
CA LEU A 18 7.20 -30.60 -46.70
C LEU A 18 5.76 -30.98 -46.35
N THR A 19 5.49 -31.18 -45.06
CA THR A 19 4.12 -31.46 -44.63
C THR A 19 3.21 -30.25 -44.83
N PRO A 20 1.93 -30.44 -45.17
CA PRO A 20 0.98 -29.34 -45.41
C PRO A 20 0.93 -28.31 -44.26
N VAL A 21 1.08 -28.78 -43.01
CA VAL A 21 1.11 -27.94 -41.80
C VAL A 21 2.32 -27.00 -41.78
N VAL A 22 3.49 -27.45 -42.27
CA VAL A 22 4.69 -26.62 -42.34
C VAL A 22 4.53 -25.54 -43.40
N VAL A 23 3.95 -25.89 -44.55
CA VAL A 23 3.64 -24.94 -45.64
C VAL A 23 2.63 -23.89 -45.16
N GLU A 24 1.58 -24.29 -44.45
CA GLU A 24 0.60 -23.38 -43.84
C GLU A 24 1.24 -22.41 -42.85
N ASN A 25 2.08 -22.93 -41.95
CA ASN A 25 2.79 -22.13 -40.96
C ASN A 25 3.74 -21.14 -41.62
N TRP A 26 4.43 -21.54 -42.69
CA TRP A 26 5.32 -20.68 -43.46
C TRP A 26 4.55 -19.56 -44.15
N ILE A 27 3.44 -19.87 -44.84
CA ILE A 27 2.56 -18.87 -45.46
C ILE A 27 2.01 -17.90 -44.41
N GLY A 28 1.62 -18.41 -43.24
CA GLY A 28 1.17 -17.61 -42.11
C GLY A 28 2.26 -16.66 -41.59
N ASN A 29 3.49 -17.14 -41.44
CA ASN A 29 4.64 -16.33 -41.02
C ASN A 29 5.01 -15.28 -42.06
N TYR A 30 5.03 -15.64 -43.34
CA TYR A 30 5.33 -14.72 -44.44
C TYR A 30 4.27 -13.61 -44.54
N LYS A 31 2.98 -13.94 -44.38
CA LYS A 31 1.92 -12.91 -44.28
C LYS A 31 2.09 -12.00 -43.06
N ARG A 32 2.59 -12.53 -41.94
CA ARG A 32 2.91 -11.73 -40.74
C ARG A 32 4.11 -10.82 -40.96
N SER A 33 5.11 -11.23 -41.74
CA SER A 33 6.28 -10.40 -42.07
C SER A 33 5.98 -9.31 -43.10
N LEU A 34 5.00 -9.52 -43.97
CA LEU A 34 4.53 -8.51 -44.94
C LEU A 34 3.65 -7.42 -44.31
N LYS A 35 3.11 -7.63 -43.11
CA LYS A 35 2.49 -6.54 -42.35
C LYS A 35 3.61 -5.64 -41.83
N ALA A 36 3.59 -4.37 -42.22
CA ALA A 36 4.47 -3.33 -41.70
C ALA A 36 4.60 -3.44 -40.17
N PRO A 37 5.76 -3.09 -39.57
CA PRO A 37 5.93 -3.20 -38.13
C PRO A 37 4.86 -2.36 -37.47
N SER A 38 3.80 -3.02 -36.99
CA SER A 38 2.78 -2.36 -36.21
C SER A 38 3.53 -1.85 -35.00
N GLY A 39 3.65 -0.52 -34.86
CA GLY A 39 4.24 0.13 -33.71
C GLY A 39 3.81 -0.61 -32.46
N GLN A 40 4.77 -0.95 -31.60
CA GLN A 40 4.60 -1.83 -30.45
C GLN A 40 3.20 -1.63 -29.88
N ARG A 41 2.31 -2.62 -30.07
CA ARG A 41 1.04 -2.64 -29.35
C ARG A 41 1.43 -2.38 -27.90
N PRO A 42 0.88 -1.36 -27.22
CA PRO A 42 1.22 -1.13 -25.84
C PRO A 42 0.89 -2.44 -25.14
N ARG A 43 1.92 -3.20 -24.76
CA ARG A 43 1.78 -4.22 -23.75
C ARG A 43 1.39 -3.38 -22.56
N LYS A 44 0.08 -3.20 -22.33
CA LYS A 44 -0.41 -2.73 -21.04
C LYS A 44 0.39 -3.58 -20.07
N PRO A 45 1.29 -3.01 -19.24
CA PRO A 45 1.85 -3.79 -18.18
C PRO A 45 0.61 -4.12 -17.35
N LYS A 46 0.07 -5.33 -17.55
CA LYS A 46 -0.84 -5.91 -16.59
C LYS A 46 0.06 -6.02 -15.38
N LEU A 47 0.02 -5.00 -14.54
CA LEU A 47 0.41 -5.10 -13.16
C LEU A 47 -0.39 -6.29 -12.67
N HIS A 48 0.24 -7.46 -12.68
CA HIS A 48 -0.27 -8.58 -11.92
C HIS A 48 -0.03 -8.16 -10.47
N THR A 49 -0.93 -7.34 -9.96
CA THR A 49 -1.23 -7.35 -8.55
C THR A 49 -1.72 -8.77 -8.34
N ARG A 50 -0.81 -9.63 -7.92
CA ARG A 50 -1.08 -11.05 -7.72
C ARG A 50 -2.08 -11.10 -6.57
N ASP A 51 -3.35 -11.02 -6.91
CA ASP A 51 -4.43 -11.07 -5.94
C ASP A 51 -4.24 -12.36 -5.12
N LEU A 52 -4.47 -12.29 -3.80
CA LEU A 52 -4.45 -13.46 -2.95
C LEU A 52 -5.56 -14.43 -3.41
N SER A 53 -5.29 -15.33 -4.35
CA SER A 53 -6.21 -16.41 -4.69
C SER A 53 -6.12 -17.50 -3.62
N ALA A 54 -7.16 -18.31 -3.48
CA ALA A 54 -7.15 -19.49 -2.61
C ALA A 54 -5.90 -20.36 -2.85
N TYR A 55 -5.54 -20.53 -4.12
CA TYR A 55 -4.32 -21.23 -4.50
C TYR A 55 -3.04 -20.54 -3.98
N ASN A 56 -2.94 -19.22 -4.10
CA ASN A 56 -1.79 -18.46 -3.59
C ASN A 56 -1.68 -18.55 -2.06
N LEU A 57 -2.82 -18.55 -1.37
CA LEU A 57 -2.91 -18.68 0.08
C LEU A 57 -2.44 -20.06 0.55
N PHE A 58 -2.93 -21.11 -0.11
CA PHE A 58 -2.45 -22.47 0.10
C PHE A 58 -0.96 -22.63 -0.17
N CYS A 59 -0.45 -22.05 -1.27
CA CYS A 59 0.98 -22.09 -1.57
C CYS A 59 1.81 -21.46 -0.43
N ARG A 60 1.35 -20.31 0.10
CA ARG A 60 2.00 -19.61 1.22
C ARG A 60 2.06 -20.51 2.45
N ASP A 61 0.95 -21.13 2.82
CA ASP A 61 0.86 -21.93 4.05
C ASP A 61 1.63 -23.24 3.95
N LEU A 62 1.57 -23.89 2.78
CA LEU A 62 2.36 -25.09 2.50
C LEU A 62 3.86 -24.80 2.57
N LEU A 63 4.31 -23.67 2.02
CA LEU A 63 5.73 -23.26 2.06
C LEU A 63 6.19 -22.82 3.46
N ARG A 64 5.30 -22.20 4.26
CA ARG A 64 5.60 -21.87 5.67
C ARG A 64 5.76 -23.12 6.52
N ASN A 65 5.00 -24.17 6.23
CA ASN A 65 5.03 -25.45 6.97
C ASN A 65 6.03 -26.45 6.38
N LYS A 66 7.19 -25.99 5.87
CA LYS A 66 8.29 -26.80 5.30
C LYS A 66 7.91 -27.67 4.08
N GLY A 67 6.85 -27.34 3.34
CA GLY A 67 6.52 -28.01 2.08
C GLY A 67 7.45 -27.62 0.93
N THR A 68 7.62 -28.52 -0.05
CA THR A 68 8.43 -28.25 -1.25
C THR A 68 7.58 -27.71 -2.39
N LEU A 69 8.16 -26.86 -3.26
CA LEU A 69 7.48 -26.31 -4.44
C LEU A 69 6.92 -27.41 -5.37
N LYS A 70 7.57 -28.57 -5.42
CA LYS A 70 7.16 -29.74 -6.21
C LYS A 70 5.86 -30.37 -5.70
N ASP A 71 5.56 -30.20 -4.42
CA ASP A 71 4.40 -30.85 -3.77
C ASP A 71 3.12 -30.01 -3.87
N ILE A 72 3.23 -28.75 -4.28
CA ILE A 72 2.11 -27.79 -4.30
C ILE A 72 1.00 -28.27 -5.23
N LYS A 73 1.34 -28.59 -6.48
CA LYS A 73 0.36 -29.01 -7.50
C LYS A 73 -0.35 -30.32 -7.13
N PRO A 74 0.34 -31.41 -6.74
CA PRO A 74 -0.35 -32.64 -6.35
C PRO A 74 -1.19 -32.46 -5.07
N LYS A 75 -0.67 -31.75 -4.05
CA LYS A 75 -1.41 -31.54 -2.80
C LYS A 75 -2.65 -30.67 -2.99
N TRP A 76 -2.57 -29.62 -3.82
CA TRP A 76 -3.75 -28.80 -4.12
C TRP A 76 -4.85 -29.60 -4.84
N SER A 77 -4.46 -30.46 -5.78
CA SER A 77 -5.39 -31.33 -6.49
C SER A 77 -6.06 -32.35 -5.56
N SER A 78 -5.32 -32.88 -4.57
CA SER A 78 -5.84 -33.85 -3.59
C SER A 78 -6.67 -33.22 -2.46
N LEU A 79 -6.70 -31.89 -2.31
CA LEU A 79 -7.57 -31.24 -1.33
C LEU A 79 -9.05 -31.48 -1.67
N GLY A 80 -9.83 -31.85 -0.65
CA GLY A 80 -11.28 -31.95 -0.76
C GLY A 80 -11.94 -30.58 -0.94
N GLU A 81 -13.20 -30.58 -1.39
CA GLU A 81 -13.97 -29.35 -1.65
C GLU A 81 -14.07 -28.45 -0.41
N GLN A 82 -14.24 -29.04 0.78
CA GLN A 82 -14.30 -28.29 2.04
C GLN A 82 -13.02 -27.49 2.31
N GLN A 83 -11.85 -28.10 2.11
CA GLN A 83 -10.56 -27.42 2.30
C GLN A 83 -10.32 -26.35 1.24
N LYS A 84 -10.73 -26.59 -0.01
CA LYS A 84 -10.66 -25.57 -1.08
C LYS A 84 -11.57 -24.38 -0.78
N ASN A 85 -12.77 -24.63 -0.26
CA ASN A 85 -13.72 -23.58 0.16
C ASN A 85 -13.18 -22.76 1.33
N TYR A 86 -12.55 -23.41 2.33
CA TYR A 86 -11.84 -22.71 3.40
C TYR A 86 -10.81 -21.70 2.86
N TYR A 87 -9.93 -22.13 1.94
CA TYR A 87 -8.94 -21.20 1.34
C TYR A 87 -9.58 -20.12 0.46
N LEU A 88 -10.75 -20.37 -0.15
CA LEU A 88 -11.49 -19.37 -0.91
C LEU A 88 -12.09 -18.29 0.00
N GLU A 89 -12.72 -18.68 1.09
CA GLU A 89 -13.29 -17.79 2.08
C GLU A 89 -12.21 -16.97 2.78
N GLU A 90 -11.11 -17.61 3.21
CA GLU A 90 -9.99 -16.92 3.85
C GLU A 90 -9.29 -15.97 2.88
N ALA A 91 -9.11 -16.36 1.62
CA ALA A 91 -8.58 -15.47 0.59
C ALA A 91 -9.52 -14.28 0.31
N ALA A 92 -10.84 -14.48 0.35
CA ALA A 92 -11.82 -13.40 0.21
C ALA A 92 -11.80 -12.47 1.42
N ALA A 93 -11.72 -13.01 2.64
CA ALA A 93 -11.60 -12.24 3.88
C ALA A 93 -10.33 -11.39 3.89
N LEU A 94 -9.16 -11.97 3.57
CA LEU A 94 -7.90 -11.24 3.48
C LEU A 94 -7.89 -10.18 2.38
N LYS A 95 -8.65 -10.37 1.29
CA LYS A 95 -8.87 -9.33 0.27
C LYS A 95 -9.76 -8.20 0.78
N ALA A 96 -10.79 -8.52 1.55
CA ALA A 96 -11.68 -7.53 2.16
C ALA A 96 -10.96 -6.71 3.24
N GLU A 97 -10.14 -7.37 4.07
CA GLU A 97 -9.26 -6.73 5.05
C GLU A 97 -8.14 -5.92 4.39
N GLY A 98 -7.49 -6.46 3.35
CA GLY A 98 -6.42 -5.76 2.62
C GLY A 98 -6.90 -4.53 1.84
N LYS A 99 -8.21 -4.42 1.56
CA LYS A 99 -8.83 -3.20 1.02
C LYS A 99 -9.13 -2.15 2.09
N THR A 100 -9.20 -2.53 3.36
CA THR A 100 -9.68 -1.67 4.46
C THR A 100 -8.63 -1.37 5.52
N GLN A 101 -7.48 -2.05 5.53
CA GLN A 101 -6.46 -1.87 6.58
C GLN A 101 -5.09 -1.45 6.05
N HIS A 102 -4.53 -0.47 6.76
CA HIS A 102 -3.14 -0.03 6.76
C HIS A 102 -2.18 -1.20 6.49
N LEU A 103 -1.48 -1.18 5.35
CA LEU A 103 -0.44 -2.17 5.05
C LEU A 103 0.50 -2.30 6.26
N SER A 104 0.90 -3.53 6.61
CA SER A 104 1.95 -3.70 7.62
C SER A 104 3.21 -2.93 7.19
N PRO A 105 4.00 -2.39 8.13
CA PRO A 105 5.18 -1.60 7.79
C PRO A 105 6.12 -2.33 6.81
N GLU A 106 6.33 -3.63 7.00
CA GLU A 106 7.17 -4.47 6.15
C GLU A 106 6.60 -4.62 4.72
N MET A 107 5.30 -4.90 4.60
CA MET A 107 4.63 -5.05 3.30
C MET A 107 4.60 -3.73 2.54
N ARG A 108 4.40 -2.62 3.25
CA ARG A 108 4.49 -1.27 2.70
C ARG A 108 5.88 -1.00 2.15
N GLU A 109 6.93 -1.28 2.91
CA GLU A 109 8.31 -1.09 2.47
C GLU A 109 8.63 -1.94 1.23
N LEU A 110 8.20 -3.19 1.20
CA LEU A 110 8.40 -4.07 0.05
C LEU A 110 7.70 -3.53 -1.21
N LYS A 111 6.49 -2.98 -1.05
CA LYS A 111 5.73 -2.37 -2.14
C LYS A 111 6.40 -1.09 -2.64
N ILE A 112 6.91 -0.25 -1.75
CA ILE A 112 7.70 0.94 -2.11
C ILE A 112 8.94 0.52 -2.90
N LYS A 113 9.72 -0.46 -2.40
CA LYS A 113 10.90 -0.99 -3.10
C LYS A 113 10.56 -1.52 -4.49
N LYS A 114 9.42 -2.22 -4.64
CA LYS A 114 8.94 -2.68 -5.95
C LYS A 114 8.70 -1.51 -6.91
N HIS A 115 8.02 -0.46 -6.46
CA HIS A 115 7.75 0.71 -7.31
C HIS A 115 9.01 1.49 -7.67
N LEU A 116 9.94 1.69 -6.73
CA LEU A 116 11.23 2.33 -7.00
C LEU A 116 12.03 1.55 -8.06
N LYS A 117 12.02 0.21 -8.00
CA LYS A 117 12.65 -0.63 -9.05
C LYS A 117 11.99 -0.45 -10.42
N GLN A 118 10.67 -0.31 -10.47
CA GLN A 118 9.95 -0.05 -11.72
C GLN A 118 10.29 1.32 -12.29
N LEU A 119 10.33 2.37 -11.46
CA LEU A 119 10.74 3.71 -11.88
C LEU A 119 12.17 3.71 -12.43
N LYS A 120 13.10 2.97 -11.79
CA LYS A 120 14.46 2.84 -12.30
C LYS A 120 14.51 2.24 -13.71
N LEU A 121 13.72 1.20 -13.97
CA LEU A 121 13.61 0.62 -15.31
C LEU A 121 13.06 1.62 -16.32
N GLU A 122 12.05 2.40 -15.93
CA GLU A 122 11.46 3.42 -16.79
C GLU A 122 12.44 4.57 -17.10
N VAL A 123 13.18 5.05 -16.10
CA VAL A 123 14.21 6.07 -16.29
C VAL A 123 15.29 5.58 -17.28
N SER A 124 15.72 4.32 -17.18
CA SER A 124 16.65 3.75 -18.17
C SER A 124 16.05 3.67 -19.58
N SER A 125 14.76 3.35 -19.70
CA SER A 125 14.07 3.35 -21.00
C SER A 125 14.00 4.75 -21.61
N LEU A 126 13.73 5.77 -20.79
CA LEU A 126 13.69 7.18 -21.21
C LEU A 126 15.09 7.70 -21.60
N GLU A 127 16.11 7.34 -20.83
CA GLU A 127 17.51 7.67 -21.14
C GLU A 127 17.94 7.09 -22.49
N ALA A 128 17.54 5.85 -22.80
CA ALA A 128 17.79 5.23 -24.10
C ALA A 128 17.13 5.96 -25.28
N LEU A 129 16.09 6.76 -25.02
CA LEU A 129 15.43 7.63 -26.00
C LEU A 129 16.00 9.05 -26.00
N GLY A 130 17.09 9.31 -25.26
CA GLY A 130 17.73 10.62 -25.16
C GLY A 130 17.06 11.59 -24.18
N VAL A 131 16.19 11.10 -23.29
CA VAL A 131 15.50 11.92 -22.30
C VAL A 131 16.22 11.83 -20.95
N GLU A 132 16.80 12.95 -20.51
CA GLU A 132 17.36 13.07 -19.17
C GLU A 132 16.23 13.20 -18.13
N THR A 133 16.22 12.30 -17.14
CA THR A 133 15.14 12.18 -16.16
C THR A 133 15.70 12.08 -14.76
N ALA A 134 15.15 12.86 -13.83
CA ALA A 134 15.41 12.75 -12.39
C ALA A 134 14.09 12.61 -11.62
N ILE A 135 14.06 11.68 -10.67
CA ILE A 135 12.93 11.41 -9.79
C ILE A 135 13.43 11.46 -8.35
N MET A 136 12.72 12.21 -7.52
CA MET A 136 13.01 12.35 -6.10
C MET A 136 11.75 11.97 -5.32
N SER A 137 11.90 11.16 -4.29
CA SER A 137 10.79 10.67 -3.49
C SER A 137 11.20 10.53 -2.03
N CYS A 138 10.31 10.86 -1.09
CA CYS A 138 10.57 10.69 0.34
C CYS A 138 9.42 9.93 1.01
N ASP A 139 9.74 9.21 2.09
CA ASP A 139 8.74 8.48 2.87
C ASP A 139 8.31 9.31 4.09
N LEU A 140 7.16 9.99 3.97
CA LEU A 140 6.59 10.81 5.03
C LEU A 140 6.09 10.02 6.26
N GLN A 141 6.02 8.69 6.19
CA GLN A 141 5.63 7.85 7.33
C GLN A 141 6.82 7.40 8.17
N LYS A 142 8.06 7.64 7.72
CA LYS A 142 9.27 7.37 8.51
C LYS A 142 9.63 8.56 9.38
N SER A 143 10.10 8.29 10.59
CA SER A 143 10.57 9.32 11.53
C SER A 143 11.80 10.08 11.01
N LYS A 144 12.64 9.41 10.22
CA LYS A 144 13.74 10.02 9.48
C LYS A 144 13.34 10.17 8.03
N LEU A 145 13.22 11.42 7.57
CA LEU A 145 13.00 11.72 6.16
C LEU A 145 14.26 11.33 5.38
N ASP A 146 14.12 10.30 4.55
CA ASP A 146 15.16 9.85 3.62
C ASP A 146 14.65 10.06 2.19
N VAL A 147 15.48 10.68 1.35
CA VAL A 147 15.11 10.98 -0.04
C VAL A 147 15.71 9.92 -0.95
N HIS A 148 14.85 9.15 -1.59
CA HIS A 148 15.21 8.22 -2.63
C HIS A 148 15.27 8.94 -3.99
N THR A 149 16.44 8.90 -4.62
CA THR A 149 16.69 9.46 -5.95
C THR A 149 16.82 8.35 -6.99
N VAL A 150 16.23 8.57 -8.17
CA VAL A 150 16.39 7.72 -9.35
C VAL A 150 16.58 8.66 -10.53
N SER A 151 17.73 8.57 -11.21
CA SER A 151 18.05 9.47 -12.32
C SER A 151 18.84 8.78 -13.43
N SER A 152 18.79 9.36 -14.64
CA SER A 152 19.71 9.10 -15.74
C SER A 152 21.10 9.69 -15.45
N LYS A 153 22.10 9.38 -16.27
CA LYS A 153 23.49 9.80 -16.00
C LYS A 153 23.68 11.32 -16.00
N GLY A 154 23.15 12.03 -17.00
CA GLY A 154 23.26 13.49 -17.07
C GLY A 154 22.50 14.18 -15.94
N ALA A 155 21.27 13.71 -15.67
CA ALA A 155 20.46 14.21 -14.57
C ALA A 155 21.07 13.91 -13.18
N ALA A 156 21.81 12.80 -13.01
CA ALA A 156 22.55 12.52 -11.79
C ALA A 156 23.64 13.58 -11.54
N SER A 157 24.43 13.91 -12.56
CA SER A 157 25.45 14.96 -12.45
C SER A 157 24.84 16.33 -12.10
N PHE A 158 23.66 16.65 -12.64
CA PHE A 158 22.94 17.87 -12.26
C PHE A 158 22.55 17.86 -10.78
N LEU A 159 21.96 16.77 -10.29
CA LEU A 159 21.57 16.64 -8.88
C LEU A 159 22.77 16.69 -7.93
N ASP A 160 23.94 16.18 -8.33
CA ASP A 160 25.16 16.24 -7.51
C ASP A 160 25.78 17.64 -7.49
N SER A 161 25.62 18.40 -8.58
CA SER A 161 26.13 19.78 -8.68
C SER A 161 25.25 20.82 -7.99
N THR A 162 24.04 20.45 -7.60
CA THR A 162 23.03 21.35 -7.04
C THR A 162 22.56 20.87 -5.67
N ASP A 163 22.14 21.79 -4.80
CA ASP A 163 21.57 21.40 -3.51
C ASP A 163 20.08 20.99 -3.61
N THR A 164 19.66 20.47 -4.76
CA THR A 164 18.26 20.16 -5.05
C THR A 164 17.74 19.04 -4.14
N VAL A 165 18.57 18.04 -3.84
CA VAL A 165 18.20 16.93 -2.93
C VAL A 165 17.91 17.43 -1.53
N SER A 166 18.78 18.27 -0.97
CA SER A 166 18.57 18.85 0.35
C SER A 166 17.40 19.82 0.35
N SER A 167 17.25 20.65 -0.68
CA SER A 167 16.12 21.58 -0.82
C SER A 167 14.78 20.86 -0.86
N PHE A 168 14.69 19.76 -1.60
CA PHE A 168 13.51 18.88 -1.62
C PHE A 168 13.25 18.26 -0.24
N ALA A 169 14.29 17.74 0.42
CA ALA A 169 14.15 17.19 1.77
C ALA A 169 13.63 18.25 2.75
N LEU A 170 14.17 19.47 2.70
CA LEU A 170 13.76 20.58 3.57
C LEU A 170 12.31 20.99 3.35
N HIS A 171 11.85 21.07 2.10
CA HIS A 171 10.46 21.38 1.78
C HIS A 171 9.50 20.41 2.48
N PHE A 172 9.72 19.11 2.33
CA PHE A 172 8.86 18.09 2.93
C PHE A 172 9.11 17.86 4.43
N LYS A 173 10.26 18.29 4.97
CA LYS A 173 10.55 18.28 6.40
C LYS A 173 9.90 19.46 7.13
N ALA A 174 9.89 20.65 6.53
CA ALA A 174 9.17 21.81 7.02
C ALA A 174 7.66 21.53 7.01
N ASP A 175 7.15 20.92 5.94
CA ASP A 175 5.78 20.42 5.89
C ASP A 175 5.55 19.24 6.84
N ALA A 176 6.51 18.37 7.15
CA ALA A 176 6.31 17.35 8.20
C ALA A 176 6.26 17.95 9.63
N SER A 177 6.86 19.13 9.82
CA SER A 177 6.81 19.90 11.08
C SER A 177 5.62 20.86 11.16
N ALA A 178 5.04 21.26 10.01
CA ALA A 178 3.88 22.15 9.90
C ALA A 178 2.58 21.43 9.49
N ALA A 179 2.68 20.22 8.95
CA ALA A 179 1.54 19.34 8.71
C ALA A 179 1.10 18.76 10.05
N SER A 180 -0.14 19.11 10.38
CA SER A 180 -0.98 18.44 11.35
C SER A 180 -0.63 16.95 11.52
N PRO A 181 -0.57 16.43 12.75
CA PRO A 181 -0.29 15.03 12.99
C PRO A 181 -1.28 14.20 12.17
N THR A 182 -0.75 13.23 11.40
CA THR A 182 -1.47 12.13 10.76
C THR A 182 -2.82 11.92 11.42
N LYS A 183 -3.94 12.27 10.76
CA LYS A 183 -5.29 12.28 11.34
C LYS A 183 -5.46 11.07 12.26
N MET A 184 -5.26 11.28 13.56
CA MET A 184 -5.20 10.19 14.52
C MET A 184 -6.57 9.51 14.45
N PRO A 185 -6.66 8.18 14.30
CA PRO A 185 -7.95 7.51 14.28
C PRO A 185 -8.74 7.89 15.53
N VAL A 186 -10.02 8.20 15.39
CA VAL A 186 -10.84 8.72 16.50
C VAL A 186 -10.75 7.80 17.73
N GLY A 187 -10.71 6.47 17.52
CA GLY A 187 -10.53 5.51 18.61
C GLY A 187 -9.23 5.66 19.39
N VAL A 188 -8.13 6.04 18.74
CA VAL A 188 -6.84 6.30 19.41
C VAL A 188 -6.89 7.61 20.18
N MET A 189 -7.53 8.64 19.61
CA MET A 189 -7.72 9.93 20.28
C MET A 189 -8.56 9.80 21.55
N VAL A 190 -9.66 9.04 21.48
CA VAL A 190 -10.53 8.77 22.63
C VAL A 190 -9.74 8.09 23.75
N LYS A 191 -8.89 7.10 23.42
CA LYS A 191 -8.02 6.45 24.42
C LYS A 191 -7.03 7.43 25.03
N ARG A 192 -6.39 8.27 24.20
CA ARG A 192 -5.38 9.22 24.68
C ARG A 192 -5.97 10.31 25.58
N VAL A 193 -7.13 10.85 25.21
CA VAL A 193 -7.87 11.78 26.06
C VAL A 193 -8.32 11.11 27.36
N GLN A 194 -8.75 9.85 27.31
CA GLN A 194 -9.11 9.08 28.50
C GLN A 194 -7.92 8.89 29.45
N GLU A 195 -6.73 8.63 28.92
CA GLU A 195 -5.49 8.54 29.71
C GLU A 195 -5.16 9.88 30.36
N ILE A 196 -5.23 10.99 29.63
CA ILE A 196 -4.99 12.34 30.16
C ILE A 196 -5.94 12.65 31.30
N PHE A 197 -7.24 12.41 31.13
CA PHE A 197 -8.23 12.68 32.18
C PHE A 197 -8.00 11.81 33.42
N ASN A 198 -7.65 10.54 33.25
CA ASN A 198 -7.31 9.67 34.37
C ASN A 198 -6.04 10.15 35.08
N GLN A 199 -5.04 10.58 34.32
CA GLN A 199 -3.78 11.09 34.86
C GLN A 199 -4.01 12.37 35.66
N LYS A 200 -4.76 13.33 35.11
CA LYS A 200 -5.13 14.59 35.81
C LYS A 200 -6.00 14.34 37.03
N TYR A 201 -6.88 13.34 36.99
CA TYR A 201 -7.66 12.93 38.15
C TYR A 201 -6.79 12.35 39.28
N LYS A 202 -5.80 11.52 38.93
CA LYS A 202 -4.83 11.00 39.90
C LYS A 202 -3.96 12.10 40.51
N GLU A 203 -3.51 13.05 39.69
CA GLU A 203 -2.79 14.23 40.16
C GLU A 203 -3.61 15.07 41.14
N ALA A 204 -4.94 15.09 40.99
CA ALA A 204 -5.86 15.78 41.87
C ALA A 204 -6.23 14.99 43.16
N GLY A 205 -5.63 13.81 43.38
CA GLY A 205 -5.88 12.97 44.55
C GLY A 205 -6.93 11.88 44.36
N GLY A 206 -7.42 11.66 43.14
CA GLY A 206 -8.38 10.61 42.82
C GLY A 206 -7.72 9.24 42.61
N ASP A 207 -8.41 8.16 42.94
CA ASP A 207 -7.91 6.80 42.71
C ASP A 207 -8.47 6.18 41.42
N GLY A 208 -7.62 5.45 40.70
CA GLY A 208 -8.00 4.67 39.53
C GLY A 208 -8.48 5.48 38.32
N ARG A 209 -9.69 5.20 37.84
CA ARG A 209 -10.29 5.77 36.63
C ARG A 209 -11.30 6.84 37.01
N LEU A 210 -11.37 7.92 36.24
CA LEU A 210 -12.34 8.99 36.46
C LEU A 210 -13.79 8.45 36.49
N PRO A 211 -14.53 8.61 37.61
CA PRO A 211 -15.87 8.04 37.77
C PRO A 211 -16.94 8.93 37.14
N TYR A 212 -17.09 8.84 35.81
CA TYR A 212 -18.05 9.67 35.06
C TYR A 212 -19.52 9.53 35.51
N GLN A 213 -19.91 8.37 36.08
CA GLN A 213 -21.28 8.16 36.59
C GLN A 213 -21.54 8.96 37.87
N SER A 214 -20.56 8.97 38.80
CA SER A 214 -20.64 9.74 40.04
C SER A 214 -20.66 11.24 39.78
N LEU A 215 -19.92 11.70 38.77
CA LEU A 215 -19.97 13.09 38.31
C LEU A 215 -21.35 13.47 37.76
N GLN A 216 -21.96 12.60 36.98
CA GLN A 216 -23.28 12.84 36.40
C GLN A 216 -24.40 12.85 37.46
N ASN A 217 -24.26 12.02 38.49
CA ASN A 217 -25.17 11.94 39.63
C ASN A 217 -24.89 12.99 40.72
N GLN A 218 -23.94 13.92 40.49
CA GLN A 218 -23.51 14.96 41.44
C GLN A 218 -23.05 14.43 42.80
N SER A 219 -22.64 13.16 42.90
CA SER A 219 -22.15 12.58 44.15
C SER A 219 -20.68 12.91 44.43
N ILE A 220 -19.95 13.38 43.41
CA ILE A 220 -18.55 13.85 43.52
C ILE A 220 -18.46 15.16 42.73
N SER A 221 -17.88 16.21 43.33
CA SER A 221 -17.60 17.47 42.64
C SER A 221 -16.16 17.48 42.13
N ILE A 222 -15.98 17.57 40.81
CA ILE A 222 -14.66 17.76 40.19
C ILE A 222 -14.71 19.03 39.36
N HIS A 223 -13.92 20.02 39.78
CA HIS A 223 -13.71 21.24 39.03
C HIS A 223 -12.56 21.03 38.04
N VAL A 224 -12.83 21.30 36.77
CA VAL A 224 -11.84 21.20 35.69
C VAL A 224 -11.46 22.59 35.22
N VAL A 225 -10.16 22.88 35.19
CA VAL A 225 -9.60 24.14 34.70
C VAL A 225 -8.79 23.87 33.43
N GLY A 226 -8.88 24.77 32.45
CA GLY A 226 -8.06 24.71 31.23
C GLY A 226 -8.60 23.79 30.13
N LEU A 227 -9.86 23.35 30.22
CA LEU A 227 -10.54 22.65 29.12
C LEU A 227 -10.88 23.67 28.00
N PRO A 228 -10.57 23.37 26.73
CA PRO A 228 -10.80 24.31 25.62
C PRO A 228 -12.30 24.56 25.34
N ASN A 229 -12.60 25.74 24.79
CA ASN A 229 -13.88 26.12 24.15
C ASN A 229 -15.17 25.92 24.98
N GLY A 230 -15.11 26.05 26.31
CA GLY A 230 -16.29 25.90 27.17
C GLY A 230 -16.83 24.47 27.23
N LEU A 231 -16.01 23.48 26.86
CA LEU A 231 -16.38 22.07 26.97
C LEU A 231 -16.60 21.69 28.44
N THR A 232 -17.65 20.91 28.66
CA THR A 232 -17.94 20.28 29.96
C THR A 232 -17.27 18.91 30.05
N LEU A 233 -16.75 18.54 31.23
CA LEU A 233 -16.18 17.22 31.46
C LEU A 233 -17.21 16.10 31.21
N LYS A 234 -17.01 15.32 30.13
CA LYS A 234 -17.81 14.15 29.72
C LYS A 234 -16.91 12.97 29.37
N LYS A 235 -17.49 11.78 29.16
CA LYS A 235 -16.72 10.62 28.68
C LYS A 235 -16.08 10.96 27.32
N PRO A 236 -14.81 10.59 27.10
CA PRO A 236 -14.09 10.92 25.87
C PRO A 236 -14.77 10.43 24.58
N SER A 237 -15.58 9.37 24.66
CA SER A 237 -16.37 8.84 23.53
C SER A 237 -17.49 9.77 23.05
N PHE A 238 -17.90 10.77 23.84
CA PHE A 238 -18.92 11.74 23.44
C PHE A 238 -18.35 12.98 22.74
N TYR A 239 -17.03 13.12 22.67
CA TYR A 239 -16.42 14.24 21.96
C TYR A 239 -16.27 13.92 20.47
N GLY A 240 -16.56 14.93 19.64
CA GLY A 240 -16.24 14.89 18.22
C GLY A 240 -14.74 14.95 17.96
N ARG A 241 -14.31 14.62 16.74
CA ARG A 241 -12.89 14.65 16.35
C ARG A 241 -12.22 15.98 16.70
N ILE A 242 -12.82 17.10 16.31
CA ILE A 242 -12.25 18.44 16.52
C ILE A 242 -12.04 18.70 18.02
N GLN A 243 -13.04 18.36 18.85
CA GLN A 243 -12.97 18.50 20.30
C GLN A 243 -11.88 17.63 20.91
N LEU A 244 -11.72 16.38 20.44
CA LEU A 244 -10.64 15.51 20.87
C LEU A 244 -9.25 16.08 20.50
N GLU A 245 -9.10 16.66 19.31
CA GLU A 245 -7.84 17.30 18.88
C GLU A 245 -7.50 18.50 19.77
N GLU A 246 -8.50 19.32 20.08
CA GLU A 246 -8.34 20.49 20.96
C GLU A 246 -7.96 20.08 22.39
N ILE A 247 -8.63 19.07 22.95
CA ILE A 247 -8.32 18.55 24.29
C ILE A 247 -6.88 17.99 24.33
N LEU A 248 -6.45 17.28 23.28
CA LEU A 248 -5.08 16.77 23.18
C LEU A 248 -4.05 17.90 23.09
N LYS A 249 -4.34 18.97 22.35
CA LYS A 249 -3.46 20.16 22.26
C LYS A 249 -3.40 20.94 23.56
N ALA A 250 -4.48 20.96 24.33
CA ALA A 250 -4.57 21.65 25.60
C ALA A 250 -4.20 20.77 26.81
N ALA A 251 -3.69 19.55 26.60
CA ALA A 251 -3.45 18.55 27.66
C ALA A 251 -2.65 19.11 28.85
N ASP A 252 -1.62 19.93 28.58
CA ASP A 252 -0.75 20.52 29.60
C ASP A 252 -1.45 21.61 30.43
N LYS A 253 -2.49 22.23 29.88
CA LYS A 253 -3.27 23.29 30.53
C LYS A 253 -4.40 22.73 31.40
N ILE A 254 -4.74 21.45 31.21
CA ILE A 254 -5.85 20.81 31.92
C ILE A 254 -5.41 20.42 33.32
N SER A 255 -6.16 20.87 34.33
CA SER A 255 -5.97 20.50 35.73
C SER A 255 -7.30 20.21 36.40
N PHE A 256 -7.32 19.21 37.27
CA PHE A 256 -8.51 18.80 38.01
C PHE A 256 -8.36 19.23 39.48
N ARG A 257 -9.46 19.60 40.10
CA ARG A 257 -9.57 19.84 41.54
C ARG A 257 -10.76 19.06 42.05
N ILE A 258 -10.51 18.13 42.96
CA ILE A 258 -11.58 17.40 43.65
C ILE A 258 -12.04 18.30 44.80
N GLY A 259 -13.34 18.58 44.84
CA GLY A 259 -14.00 19.38 45.89
C GLY A 259 -14.64 18.52 46.95
#